data_AF-A0A3C0Y8V2-F1
#
_entry.id   AF-A0A3C0Y8V2-F1
#
_cell.length_a   1.000
_cell.length_b   1.000
_cell.length_c   1.000
_cell.angle_alpha   90.00
_cell.angle_beta   90.00
_cell.angle_gamma   90.00
#
_symmetry.space_group_name_H-M   'P 1'
#
loop_
_entity.id
_entity.type
_entity.pdbx_description
1 polymer ?
#
loop_
_entity_poly.entity_id
_entity_poly.type
_entity_poly.pdbx_seq_one_letter_code
_entity_poly.pdbx_strand_id
1 'polypeptide(L)'
;DNLRIKLIAALEAGLDSLDAAWLARIETAQLSRPRDANLQYLAGMACLNRQLWGKARQLLSQAAPALQDGTLHRNAWRALAVLAEQREDEAAAAQAYKRAAQV
;
A
#
# COMPACT_ATOMS: atom_id res chain seq x y z
N ASP A 1 12.81 1.08 -13.09
CA ASP A 1 12.29 2.39 -13.51
C ASP A 1 12.22 3.32 -12.30
N ASN A 2 13.20 4.21 -12.13
CA ASN A 2 13.35 5.07 -10.95
C ASN A 2 12.28 6.19 -10.91
N LEU A 3 11.90 6.71 -12.09
CA LEU A 3 10.86 7.73 -12.22
C LEU A 3 9.51 7.21 -11.74
N ARG A 4 9.15 5.97 -12.08
CA ARG A 4 7.93 5.33 -11.60
C ARG A 4 7.87 5.27 -10.07
N ILE A 5 8.97 4.88 -9.41
CA ILE A 5 9.01 4.78 -7.94
C ILE A 5 8.87 6.17 -7.31
N LYS A 6 9.58 7.18 -7.83
CA LYS A 6 9.46 8.56 -7.37
C LYS A 6 8.05 9.11 -7.51
N LEU A 7 7.38 8.80 -8.62
CA LEU A 7 5.98 9.17 -8.82
C LEU A 7 5.08 8.52 -7.77
N ILE A 8 5.22 7.22 -7.52
CA ILE A 8 4.41 6.52 -6.52
C ILE A 8 4.62 7.11 -5.13
N ALA A 9 5.87 7.35 -4.73
CA ALA A 9 6.19 7.96 -3.44
C ALA A 9 5.60 9.38 -3.30
N ALA A 10 5.67 10.19 -4.35
CA ALA A 10 5.08 11.53 -4.37
C ALA A 10 3.55 11.47 -4.25
N LEU A 11 2.91 10.51 -4.91
CA LEU A 11 1.46 10.31 -4.85
C LEU A 11 1.01 9.79 -3.49
N GLU A 12 1.76 8.86 -2.89
CA GLU A 12 1.54 8.37 -1.53
C GLU A 12 1.60 9.51 -0.51
N ALA A 13 2.64 10.35 -0.58
CA ALA A 13 2.79 11.51 0.32
C ALA A 13 1.67 12.55 0.18
N GLY A 14 1.04 12.61 -1.00
CA GLY A 14 -0.05 13.54 -1.26
C GLY A 14 -1.43 13.05 -0.79
N LEU A 15 -1.61 11.77 -0.43
CA LEU A 15 -2.93 11.11 -0.30
C LEU A 15 -3.95 11.85 0.57
N ASP A 16 -3.50 12.60 1.58
CA ASP A 16 -4.38 13.38 2.47
C ASP A 16 -5.02 14.60 1.81
N SER A 17 -4.34 15.15 0.79
CA SER A 17 -4.79 16.32 0.03
C SER A 17 -5.58 15.96 -1.23
N LEU A 18 -5.70 14.66 -1.53
CA LEU A 18 -6.23 14.17 -2.80
C LEU A 18 -7.72 13.90 -2.72
N ASP A 19 -8.45 14.41 -3.72
CA ASP A 19 -9.90 14.31 -3.81
C ASP A 19 -10.39 12.93 -4.30
N ALA A 20 -11.72 12.73 -4.32
CA ALA A 20 -12.33 11.47 -4.74
C ALA A 20 -12.06 11.13 -6.22
N ALA A 21 -11.88 12.14 -7.08
CA ALA A 21 -11.59 11.94 -8.50
C ALA A 21 -10.23 11.28 -8.70
N TRP A 22 -9.25 11.62 -7.86
CA TRP A 22 -7.93 11.01 -7.97
C TRP A 22 -7.90 9.56 -7.47
N LEU A 23 -8.69 9.20 -6.46
CA LEU A 23 -8.88 7.80 -6.06
C LEU A 23 -9.41 6.96 -7.23
N ALA A 24 -10.45 7.43 -7.91
CA ALA A 24 -11.04 6.73 -9.06
C ALA A 24 -10.02 6.49 -10.19
N ARG A 25 -9.09 7.42 -10.38
CA ARG A 25 -8.01 7.27 -11.37
C ARG A 25 -6.95 6.24 -10.94
N ILE A 26 -6.58 6.20 -9.65
CA ILE A 26 -5.68 5.15 -9.11
C ILE A 26 -6.33 3.77 -9.30
N GLU A 27 -7.61 3.65 -8.98
CA GLU A 27 -8.37 2.40 -9.15
C GLU A 27 -8.47 2.00 -10.63
N THR A 28 -8.75 2.95 -11.52
CA THR A 28 -8.79 2.71 -12.97
C THR A 28 -7.44 2.20 -13.49
N ALA A 29 -6.34 2.80 -13.03
CA ALA A 29 -5.00 2.35 -13.38
C ALA A 29 -4.71 0.93 -12.87
N GLN A 30 -5.12 0.61 -11.63
CA GLN A 30 -4.98 -0.72 -11.05
C GLN A 30 -5.82 -1.77 -11.79
N LEU A 31 -7.06 -1.47 -12.15
CA LEU A 31 -7.94 -2.35 -12.93
C LEU A 31 -7.39 -2.62 -14.33
N SER A 32 -6.76 -1.61 -14.94
CA SER A 32 -6.11 -1.75 -16.25
C SER A 32 -4.84 -2.60 -16.18
N ARG A 33 -4.18 -2.67 -15.02
CA ARG A 33 -2.89 -3.35 -14.82
C ARG A 33 -2.85 -4.09 -13.46
N PRO A 34 -3.67 -5.13 -13.27
CA PRO A 34 -3.85 -5.78 -11.96
C PRO A 34 -2.60 -6.51 -11.46
N ARG A 35 -1.64 -6.81 -12.35
CA ARG A 35 -0.37 -7.49 -12.01
C ARG A 35 0.77 -6.51 -11.67
N ASP A 36 0.53 -5.20 -11.74
CA ASP A 36 1.53 -4.20 -11.38
C ASP A 36 1.49 -3.94 -9.87
N ALA A 37 2.41 -4.58 -9.13
CA ALA A 37 2.50 -4.51 -7.68
C ALA A 37 2.58 -3.06 -7.15
N ASN A 38 3.20 -2.17 -7.93
CA ASN A 38 3.33 -0.76 -7.58
C ASN A 38 1.99 -0.02 -7.62
N LEU A 39 1.14 -0.29 -8.62
CA LEU A 39 -0.20 0.29 -8.71
C LEU A 39 -1.14 -0.32 -7.67
N GLN A 40 -0.98 -1.62 -7.41
CA GLN A 40 -1.72 -2.31 -6.37
C GLN A 40 -1.39 -1.76 -4.97
N TYR A 41 -0.10 -1.48 -4.71
CA TYR A 41 0.35 -0.80 -3.50
C TYR A 41 -0.28 0.58 -3.36
N LEU A 42 -0.22 1.42 -4.40
CA LEU A 42 -0.78 2.76 -4.37
C LEU A 42 -2.30 2.76 -4.10
N ALA A 43 -3.03 1.84 -4.75
CA ALA A 43 -4.46 1.65 -4.49
C ALA A 43 -4.72 1.19 -3.05
N GLY A 44 -3.86 0.32 -2.50
CA GLY A 44 -3.92 -0.13 -1.11
C GLY A 44 -3.70 1.01 -0.10
N MET A 45 -2.68 1.85 -0.31
CA MET A 45 -2.40 3.02 0.53
C MET A 45 -3.53 4.06 0.46
N ALA A 46 -4.09 4.30 -0.73
CA ALA A 46 -5.25 5.17 -0.89
C ALA A 46 -6.50 4.64 -0.15
N CYS A 47 -6.74 3.33 -0.19
CA CYS A 47 -7.80 2.69 0.59
C CYS A 47 -7.56 2.81 2.10
N LEU A 48 -6.31 2.65 2.55
CA LEU A 48 -5.94 2.82 3.96
C LEU A 48 -6.27 4.23 4.44
N ASN A 49 -5.89 5.25 3.67
CA ASN A 49 -6.14 6.64 4.02
C ASN A 49 -7.64 6.98 4.14
N ARG A 50 -8.46 6.32 3.32
CA ARG A 50 -9.93 6.46 3.32
C ARG A 50 -10.63 5.56 4.33
N GLN A 51 -9.88 4.90 5.21
CA GLN A 51 -10.39 3.96 6.21
C GLN A 51 -11.16 2.77 5.60
N LEU A 52 -10.84 2.40 4.36
CA LEU A 52 -11.39 1.22 3.68
C LEU A 52 -10.54 -0.02 4.01
N TRP A 53 -10.51 -0.39 5.30
CA TRP A 53 -9.50 -1.30 5.87
C TRP A 53 -9.46 -2.68 5.21
N GLY A 54 -10.62 -3.27 4.92
CA GLY A 54 -10.70 -4.59 4.28
C GLY A 54 -10.07 -4.62 2.89
N LYS A 55 -10.37 -3.60 2.07
CA LYS A 55 -9.82 -3.45 0.72
C LYS A 55 -8.33 -3.09 0.77
N ALA A 56 -7.95 -2.19 1.68
CA ALA A 56 -6.55 -1.82 1.90
C ALA A 56 -5.70 -3.05 2.24
N ARG A 57 -6.15 -3.86 3.21
CA ARG A 57 -5.46 -5.11 3.59
C ARG A 57 -5.31 -6.06 2.41
N GLN A 58 -6.41 -6.32 1.67
CA GLN A 58 -6.38 -7.22 0.52
C GLN A 58 -5.36 -6.77 -0.53
N LEU A 59 -5.37 -5.48 -0.89
CA LEU A 59 -4.46 -4.94 -1.89
C LEU A 59 -3.01 -4.95 -1.41
N LEU A 60 -2.76 -4.51 -0.17
CA LEU A 60 -1.40 -4.44 0.39
C LEU A 60 -0.80 -5.83 0.62
N SER A 61 -1.57 -6.81 1.08
CA SER A 61 -1.09 -8.19 1.27
C SER A 61 -0.66 -8.86 -0.02
N GLN A 62 -1.32 -8.51 -1.14
CA GLN A 62 -0.94 -9.01 -2.46
C GLN A 62 0.23 -8.23 -3.07
N ALA A 63 0.32 -6.92 -2.84
CA ALA A 63 1.38 -6.08 -3.36
C ALA A 63 2.72 -6.31 -2.63
N ALA A 64 2.71 -6.34 -1.30
CA ALA A 64 3.91 -6.38 -0.45
C ALA A 64 4.99 -7.41 -0.88
N PRO A 65 4.66 -8.69 -1.13
CA PRO A 65 5.67 -9.67 -1.56
C PRO A 65 6.21 -9.45 -2.98
N ALA A 66 5.50 -8.70 -3.83
CA ALA A 66 5.86 -8.45 -5.22
C ALA A 66 6.56 -7.10 -5.45
N LEU A 67 6.66 -6.26 -4.41
CA LEU A 67 7.37 -4.98 -4.47
C LEU A 67 8.89 -5.20 -4.47
N GLN A 68 9.55 -4.63 -5.48
CA GLN A 68 11.00 -4.69 -5.66
C GLN A 68 11.73 -3.51 -5.02
N ASP A 69 11.06 -2.36 -4.88
CA ASP A 69 11.63 -1.20 -4.23
C ASP A 69 11.58 -1.37 -2.71
N GLY A 70 12.73 -1.17 -2.06
CA GLY A 70 12.84 -1.43 -0.63
C GLY A 70 11.98 -0.49 0.22
N THR A 71 11.83 0.78 -0.20
CA THR A 71 10.99 1.74 0.55
C THR A 71 9.53 1.37 0.45
N LEU A 72 9.03 1.09 -0.76
CA LEU A 72 7.64 0.67 -0.96
C LEU A 72 7.35 -0.64 -0.21
N HIS A 73 8.28 -1.59 -0.24
CA HIS A 73 8.16 -2.85 0.48
C HIS A 73 8.01 -2.62 1.99
N ARG A 74 8.89 -1.81 2.60
CA ARG A 74 8.81 -1.45 4.03
C ARG A 74 7.48 -0.78 4.37
N ASN A 75 7.05 0.19 3.58
CA ASN A 75 5.82 0.92 3.82
C ASN A 75 4.59 0.00 3.74
N ALA A 76 4.55 -0.90 2.76
CA ALA A 76 3.45 -1.87 2.61
C ALA A 76 3.32 -2.78 3.84
N TRP A 77 4.44 -3.29 4.35
CA TRP A 77 4.42 -4.13 5.56
C TRP A 77 4.10 -3.36 6.83
N ARG A 78 4.56 -2.11 6.97
CA ARG A 78 4.14 -1.25 8.09
C ARG A 78 2.64 -0.98 8.06
N ALA A 79 2.08 -0.69 6.89
CA ALA A 79 0.65 -0.50 6.73
C ALA A 79 -0.15 -1.76 7.09
N LEU A 80 0.33 -2.95 6.71
CA LEU A 80 -0.26 -4.23 7.10
C LEU A 80 -0.17 -4.47 8.62
N ALA A 81 0.92 -4.05 9.27
CA ALA A 81 1.07 -4.15 10.71
C ALA A 81 0.04 -3.27 11.44
N VAL A 82 -0.11 -2.00 11.03
CA VAL A 82 -1.12 -1.08 11.57
C VAL A 82 -2.54 -1.63 11.40
N LEU A 83 -2.84 -2.22 10.24
CA LEU A 83 -4.14 -2.86 9.99
C LEU A 83 -4.38 -4.09 10.87
N ALA A 84 -3.32 -4.79 11.31
CA ALA A 84 -3.41 -5.90 12.25
C ALA A 84 -3.59 -5.41 13.70
N GLU A 85 -2.91 -4.33 14.10
CA GLU A 85 -3.08 -3.69 15.41
C GLU A 85 -4.52 -3.20 15.61
N GLN A 86 -5.14 -2.60 14.58
CA GLN A 86 -6.56 -2.18 14.61
C GLN A 86 -7.54 -3.35 14.79
N ARG A 87 -7.08 -4.58 14.58
CA ARG A 87 -7.86 -5.81 14.76
C ARG A 87 -7.44 -6.60 15.99
N GLU A 88 -6.59 -6.02 16.82
CA GLU A 88 -6.04 -6.64 18.04
C GLU A 88 -5.29 -7.95 17.74
N ASP A 89 -4.76 -8.09 16.51
CA ASP A 89 -3.97 -9.23 16.07
C ASP A 89 -2.47 -8.93 16.22
N GLU A 90 -1.99 -8.98 17.46
CA GLU A 90 -0.61 -8.66 17.82
C GLU A 90 0.41 -9.56 17.10
N ALA A 91 0.06 -10.84 16.89
CA ALA A 91 0.93 -11.80 16.22
C ALA A 91 1.14 -11.42 14.75
N ALA A 92 0.07 -11.07 14.03
CA ALA A 92 0.16 -10.61 12.65
C ALA A 92 0.88 -9.25 12.55
N ALA A 93 0.64 -8.34 13.49
CA ALA A 93 1.32 -7.05 13.55
C ALA A 93 2.84 -7.21 13.72
N ALA A 94 3.27 -8.02 14.70
CA ALA A 94 4.68 -8.29 14.95
C ALA A 94 5.36 -8.95 13.74
N GLN A 95 4.69 -9.89 13.07
CA GLN A 95 5.21 -10.53 11.86
C GLN A 95 5.38 -9.51 10.72
N ALA A 96 4.40 -8.63 10.52
CA ALA A 96 4.45 -7.61 9.50
C ALA A 96 5.55 -6.57 9.78
N TYR A 97 5.71 -6.10 11.02
CA TYR A 97 6.82 -5.22 11.38
C TYR A 97 8.19 -5.89 11.19
N LYS A 98 8.31 -7.19 11.50
CA LYS A 98 9.54 -7.94 11.24
C LYS A 98 9.87 -7.97 9.75
N ARG A 99 8.89 -8.16 8.87
CA ARG A 99 9.08 -8.08 7.41
C ARG A 99 9.50 -6.69 6.96
N ALA A 100 8.90 -5.64 7.54
CA ALA A 100 9.28 -4.26 7.24
C ALA A 100 10.71 -3.93 7.66
N ALA A 101 11.26 -4.59 8.69
CA ALA A 101 12.64 -4.37 9.13
C ALA A 101 13.70 -5.17 8.35
N GLN A 102 13.28 -6.13 7.50
CA GLN A 102 14.18 -7.03 6.77
C GLN A 102 14.66 -6.48 5.41
N VAL A 103 14.31 -5.24 5.08
CA VAL A 103 14.58 -4.58 3.80
C VAL A 103 15.42 -3.35 3.99
#